data_AF-A0A938LKV1-F1
#
_entry.id   AF-A0A938LKV1-F1
#
_cell.length_a   1.000
_cell.length_b   1.000
_cell.length_c   1.000
_cell.angle_alpha   90.00
_cell.angle_beta   90.00
_cell.angle_gamma   90.00
#
_symmetry.space_group_name_H-M   'P 1'
#
loop_
_entity.id
_entity.type
_entity.pdbx_description
1 polymer ?
#
loop_
_entity_poly.entity_id
_entity_poly.type
_entity_poly.pdbx_seq_one_letter_code
_entity_poly.pdbx_strand_id
1 'polypeptide(L)'
;MVTPITKPLVGWKGGDLQRHAVGLALSLAVSAATIAFLWLWKGIRLDALVSEWNRADKWILAAVIVLSAAFHIFVGAHKQWCVLRAMGVDFSYGDALRLRLGTGPLRVLVPLEAGELVNIVFFWRHKQMRFGRATGAMVFDRGLNLIGASFWLMVGLALLPDLAAPVQAVLLVAVGAGYCLFLFLTPLDTVAP
;
A
#
# COMPACT_ATOMS: atom_id res chain seq x y z
N MET A 1 -1.36 8.27 -37.52
CA MET A 1 -2.84 8.29 -37.42
C MET A 1 -3.23 7.70 -36.07
N VAL A 2 -3.71 8.54 -35.15
CA VAL A 2 -4.19 8.12 -33.83
C VAL A 2 -5.69 7.91 -33.96
N THR A 3 -6.17 6.67 -33.87
CA THR A 3 -7.61 6.38 -33.80
C THR A 3 -8.13 6.84 -32.43
N PRO A 4 -9.18 7.68 -32.37
CA PRO A 4 -9.78 8.07 -31.10
C PRO A 4 -10.47 6.84 -30.50
N ILE A 5 -10.04 6.45 -29.30
CA ILE A 5 -10.69 5.40 -28.52
C ILE A 5 -12.02 5.97 -28.00
N THR A 6 -13.13 5.69 -28.70
CA THR A 6 -14.49 6.10 -28.35
C THR A 6 -15.25 5.06 -27.53
N LYS A 7 -14.58 4.04 -26.97
CA LYS A 7 -15.25 3.12 -26.05
C LYS A 7 -15.58 3.85 -24.74
N PRO A 8 -16.85 3.86 -24.29
CA PRO A 8 -17.21 4.46 -23.02
C PRO A 8 -16.42 3.77 -21.90
N LEU A 9 -15.73 4.58 -21.09
CA LEU A 9 -15.12 4.15 -19.84
C LEU A 9 -16.24 3.56 -18.97
N VAL A 10 -16.17 2.23 -18.77
CA VAL A 10 -16.80 1.43 -17.71
C VAL A 10 -18.11 2.00 -17.17
N GLY A 11 -19.24 1.40 -17.54
CA GLY A 11 -20.52 1.65 -16.90
C GLY A 11 -20.45 1.33 -15.40
N TRP A 12 -20.23 2.36 -14.59
CA TRP A 12 -20.31 2.29 -13.13
C TRP A 12 -21.73 1.87 -12.76
N LYS A 13 -21.91 0.63 -12.31
CA LYS A 13 -23.19 0.19 -11.74
C LYS A 13 -23.31 0.81 -10.36
N GLY A 14 -24.50 1.28 -9.97
CA GLY A 14 -24.72 1.93 -8.67
C GLY A 14 -24.25 1.11 -7.44
N GLY A 15 -24.13 -0.22 -7.56
CA GLY A 15 -23.58 -1.10 -6.53
C GLY A 15 -22.07 -0.97 -6.28
N ASP A 16 -21.29 -0.39 -7.19
CA ASP A 16 -19.84 -0.19 -7.01
C ASP A 16 -19.57 0.99 -6.08
N LEU A 17 -20.30 2.10 -6.25
CA LEU A 17 -20.22 3.27 -5.38
C LEU A 17 -20.59 2.91 -3.93
N GLN A 18 -21.64 2.10 -3.74
CA GLN A 18 -22.07 1.65 -2.41
C GLN A 18 -21.00 0.79 -1.72
N ARG A 19 -20.33 -0.11 -2.45
CA ARG A 19 -19.25 -0.95 -1.91
C ARG A 19 -18.03 -0.11 -1.48
N HIS A 20 -17.64 0.87 -2.29
CA HIS A 20 -16.55 1.78 -1.93
C HIS A 20 -16.89 2.68 -0.74
N ALA A 21 -18.12 3.19 -0.68
CA ALA A 21 -18.60 4.00 0.44
C ALA A 21 -18.61 3.20 1.75
N VAL A 22 -19.05 1.93 1.70
CA VAL A 22 -19.00 1.02 2.87
C VAL A 22 -17.56 0.76 3.31
N GLY A 23 -16.65 0.51 2.37
CA GLY A 23 -15.23 0.30 2.67
C GLY A 23 -14.57 1.51 3.35
N LEU A 24 -14.84 2.72 2.86
CA LEU A 24 -14.36 3.96 3.46
C LEU A 24 -14.99 4.21 4.84
N ALA A 25 -16.31 3.99 4.98
CA ALA A 25 -16.99 4.15 6.25
C ALA A 25 -16.42 3.18 7.31
N LEU A 26 -16.13 1.94 6.92
CA LEU A 26 -15.53 0.94 7.80
C LEU A 26 -14.10 1.33 8.21
N SER A 27 -13.26 1.78 7.27
CA SER A 27 -11.89 2.19 7.59
C SER A 27 -11.83 3.40 8.54
N LEU A 28 -12.73 4.37 8.32
CA LEU A 28 -12.90 5.52 9.21
C LEU A 28 -13.42 5.09 10.58
N ALA A 29 -14.41 4.20 10.64
CA ALA A 29 -14.94 3.68 11.90
C ALA A 29 -13.89 2.92 12.70
N VAL A 30 -13.10 2.06 12.06
CA VAL A 30 -11.99 1.34 12.71
C VAL A 30 -10.94 2.33 13.23
N SER A 31 -10.53 3.30 12.41
CA SER A 31 -9.55 4.32 12.81
C SER A 31 -10.03 5.14 13.99
N ALA A 32 -11.29 5.60 13.94
CA ALA A 32 -11.92 6.35 15.02
C ALA A 32 -12.06 5.51 16.30
N ALA A 33 -12.44 4.23 16.18
CA ALA A 33 -12.53 3.31 17.31
C ALA A 33 -11.15 3.05 17.93
N THR A 34 -10.09 2.91 17.13
CA THR A 34 -8.72 2.78 17.64
C THR A 34 -8.29 4.03 18.39
N ILE A 35 -8.52 5.22 17.83
CA ILE A 35 -8.19 6.49 18.49
C ILE A 35 -8.99 6.64 19.78
N ALA A 36 -10.30 6.38 19.76
CA ALA A 36 -11.17 6.45 20.92
C ALA A 36 -10.74 5.44 22.00
N PHE A 37 -10.39 4.21 21.61
CA PHE A 37 -9.85 3.21 22.51
C PHE A 37 -8.55 3.71 23.16
N LEU A 38 -7.57 4.18 22.37
CA LEU A 38 -6.33 4.69 22.93
C LEU A 38 -6.55 5.91 23.83
N TRP A 39 -7.47 6.80 23.46
CA TRP A 39 -7.86 7.96 24.25
C TRP A 39 -8.46 7.55 25.60
N LEU A 40 -9.47 6.67 25.59
CA LEU A 40 -10.21 6.27 26.79
C LEU A 40 -9.41 5.35 27.71
N TRP A 41 -8.61 4.45 27.14
CA TRP A 41 -7.91 3.40 27.91
C TRP A 41 -6.48 3.77 28.30
N LYS A 42 -5.80 4.58 27.49
CA LYS A 42 -4.41 5.02 27.76
C LYS A 42 -4.29 6.49 28.11
N GLY A 43 -5.38 7.26 28.01
CA GLY A 43 -5.39 8.68 28.41
C GLY A 43 -4.42 9.49 27.56
N ILE A 44 -4.59 9.49 26.22
CA ILE A 44 -3.74 10.32 25.34
C ILE A 44 -3.86 11.78 25.77
N ARG A 45 -2.78 12.31 26.32
CA ARG A 45 -2.64 13.68 26.78
C ARG A 45 -1.98 14.52 25.68
N LEU A 46 -2.77 15.39 25.04
CA LEU A 46 -2.26 16.28 23.98
C LEU A 46 -1.15 17.21 24.49
N ASP A 47 -1.24 17.64 25.75
CA ASP A 47 -0.21 18.41 26.44
C ASP A 47 1.10 17.62 26.59
N ALA A 48 1.02 16.32 26.86
CA ALA A 48 2.19 15.45 26.88
C ALA A 48 2.82 15.32 25.49
N LEU A 49 2.02 15.17 24.43
CA LEU A 49 2.52 15.16 23.04
C LEU A 49 3.24 16.46 22.66
N VAL A 50 2.67 17.62 23.02
CA VAL A 50 3.30 18.93 22.78
C VAL A 50 4.59 19.08 23.58
N SER A 51 4.58 18.64 24.84
CA SER A 51 5.78 18.63 25.69
C SER A 51 6.89 17.77 25.10
N GLU A 52 6.59 16.52 24.71
CA GLU A 52 7.56 15.63 24.09
C GLU A 52 8.05 16.16 22.75
N TRP A 53 7.17 16.75 21.93
CA TRP A 53 7.58 17.44 20.71
C TRP A 53 8.60 18.53 21.03
N ASN A 54 8.32 19.42 21.98
CA ASN A 54 9.22 20.53 22.32
C ASN A 54 10.56 20.07 22.91
N ARG A 55 10.59 18.91 23.58
CA ARG A 55 11.81 18.33 24.15
C ARG A 55 12.64 17.54 23.14
N ALA A 56 12.02 17.07 22.06
CA ALA A 56 12.71 16.27 21.05
C ALA A 56 13.76 17.09 20.27
N ASP A 57 14.91 16.46 20.03
CA ASP A 57 15.94 17.03 19.17
C ASP A 57 15.42 17.11 17.72
N LYS A 58 15.25 18.35 17.24
CA LYS A 58 14.69 18.64 15.92
C LYS A 58 15.59 18.18 14.78
N TRP A 59 16.91 18.15 15.00
CA TRP A 59 17.86 17.69 13.99
C TRP A 59 17.79 16.19 13.81
N ILE A 60 17.72 15.44 14.91
CA ILE A 60 17.55 13.99 14.85
C ILE A 60 16.21 13.64 14.19
N LEU A 61 15.12 14.31 14.57
CA LEU A 61 13.81 14.11 13.94
C LEU A 61 13.85 14.40 12.44
N ALA A 62 14.43 15.53 12.02
CA ALA A 62 14.56 15.88 10.63
C ALA A 62 15.39 14.84 9.85
N ALA A 63 16.52 14.40 10.41
CA ALA A 63 17.37 13.37 9.80
C ALA A 63 16.62 12.05 9.63
N VAL A 64 15.89 11.58 10.65
CA VAL A 64 15.08 10.35 10.58
C VAL A 64 14.00 10.47 9.53
N ILE A 65 13.29 11.60 9.45
CA ILE A 65 12.25 11.84 8.44
C ILE A 65 12.85 11.77 7.04
N VAL A 66 13.96 12.48 6.79
CA VAL A 66 14.61 12.52 5.47
C VAL A 66 15.16 11.15 5.08
N LEU A 67 15.87 10.47 5.98
CA LEU A 67 16.43 9.15 5.71
C LEU A 67 15.34 8.10 5.51
N SER A 68 14.28 8.12 6.32
CA SER A 68 13.13 7.23 6.16
C SER A 68 12.42 7.46 4.82
N ALA A 69 12.15 8.72 4.47
CA ALA A 69 11.53 9.07 3.20
C ALA A 69 12.42 8.64 2.02
N ALA A 70 13.72 8.94 2.06
CA ALA A 70 14.67 8.54 1.03
C ALA A 70 14.71 7.01 0.88
N PHE A 71 14.80 6.28 1.98
CA PHE A 71 14.79 4.82 1.98
C PHE A 71 13.50 4.27 1.33
N HIS A 72 12.33 4.77 1.73
CA HIS A 72 11.05 4.37 1.16
C HIS A 72 10.93 4.65 -0.34
N ILE A 73 11.51 5.75 -0.81
CA ILE A 73 11.55 6.09 -2.23
C ILE A 73 12.51 5.16 -2.98
N PHE A 74 13.77 5.03 -2.54
CA PHE A 74 14.78 4.25 -3.27
C PHE A 74 14.49 2.75 -3.26
N VAL A 75 14.16 2.19 -2.09
CA VAL A 75 13.82 0.77 -1.98
C VAL A 75 12.50 0.48 -2.68
N GLY A 76 11.51 1.37 -2.56
CA GLY A 76 10.25 1.24 -3.28
C GLY A 76 10.43 1.27 -4.79
N ALA A 77 11.25 2.19 -5.31
CA ALA A 77 11.58 2.29 -6.74
C ALA A 77 12.36 1.06 -7.22
N HIS A 78 13.36 0.61 -6.45
CA HIS A 78 14.15 -0.57 -6.78
C HIS A 78 13.29 -1.84 -6.82
N LYS A 79 12.45 -2.06 -5.80
CA LYS A 79 11.49 -3.16 -5.79
C LYS A 79 10.59 -3.12 -7.02
N GLN A 80 9.97 -1.97 -7.28
CA GLN A 80 9.04 -1.81 -8.41
C GLN A 80 9.75 -2.05 -9.77
N TRP A 81 10.98 -1.56 -9.91
CA TRP A 81 11.82 -1.83 -11.09
C TRP A 81 12.09 -3.33 -11.27
N CYS A 82 12.53 -4.03 -10.22
CA CYS A 82 12.76 -5.47 -10.25
C CYS A 82 11.50 -6.25 -10.62
N VAL A 83 10.35 -5.91 -10.02
CA VAL A 83 9.06 -6.56 -10.30
C VAL A 83 8.67 -6.38 -11.77
N LEU A 84 8.71 -5.15 -12.29
CA LEU A 84 8.35 -4.88 -13.68
C LEU A 84 9.30 -5.58 -14.67
N ARG A 85 10.60 -5.59 -14.38
CA ARG A 85 11.60 -6.31 -15.19
C ARG A 85 11.37 -7.82 -15.17
N ALA A 86 11.05 -8.40 -14.02
CA ALA A 86 10.71 -9.81 -13.89
C ALA A 86 9.44 -10.19 -14.67
N MET A 87 8.50 -9.25 -14.82
CA MET A 87 7.30 -9.40 -15.65
C MET A 87 7.53 -9.13 -17.14
N GLY A 88 8.80 -8.97 -17.56
CA GLY A 88 9.17 -8.69 -18.96
C GLY A 88 8.70 -7.33 -19.46
N VAL A 89 8.53 -6.34 -18.57
CA VAL A 89 8.21 -4.96 -18.94
C VAL A 89 9.51 -4.20 -19.14
N ASP A 90 9.66 -3.55 -20.30
CA ASP A 90 10.78 -2.64 -20.55
C ASP A 90 10.59 -1.34 -19.76
N PHE A 91 11.22 -1.31 -18.58
CA PHE A 91 11.06 -0.24 -17.61
C PHE A 91 12.42 0.19 -17.07
N SER A 92 12.76 1.47 -17.23
CA SER A 92 14.01 2.01 -16.73
C SER A 92 13.94 2.27 -15.22
N TYR A 93 15.08 2.20 -14.54
CA TYR A 93 15.14 2.55 -13.12
C TYR A 93 14.76 4.02 -12.88
N GLY A 94 15.14 4.93 -13.79
CA GLY A 94 14.77 6.34 -13.72
C GLY A 94 13.26 6.57 -13.77
N ASP A 95 12.53 5.80 -14.57
CA ASP A 95 11.06 5.85 -14.60
C ASP A 95 10.46 5.33 -13.29
N ALA A 96 11.02 4.27 -12.72
CA ALA A 96 10.60 3.76 -11.42
C ALA A 96 10.77 4.80 -10.32
N LEU A 97 11.92 5.48 -10.29
CA LEU A 97 12.20 6.52 -9.32
C LEU A 97 11.25 7.72 -9.46
N ARG A 98 11.05 8.23 -10.68
CA ARG A 98 10.12 9.34 -10.96
C ARG A 98 8.69 8.98 -10.57
N LEU A 99 8.24 7.79 -10.95
CA LEU A 99 6.91 7.31 -10.62
C LEU A 99 6.74 7.16 -9.10
N ARG A 100 7.76 6.68 -8.39
CA ARG A 100 7.73 6.55 -6.93
C ARG A 100 7.73 7.89 -6.21
N LEU A 101 8.51 8.86 -6.70
CA LEU A 101 8.51 10.24 -6.20
C LEU A 101 7.16 10.92 -6.40
N GLY A 102 6.48 10.68 -7.53
CA GLY A 102 5.15 11.24 -7.78
C GLY A 102 4.04 10.55 -6.99
N THR A 103 4.07 9.21 -6.89
CA THR A 103 2.98 8.44 -6.26
C THR A 103 3.15 8.19 -4.78
N GLY A 104 4.37 8.18 -4.26
CA GLY A 104 4.65 7.97 -2.83
C GLY A 104 3.93 8.98 -1.94
N PRO A 105 4.10 10.30 -2.16
CA PRO A 105 3.37 11.33 -1.42
C PRO A 105 1.86 11.23 -1.58
N LEU A 106 1.38 10.94 -2.79
CA LEU A 106 -0.07 10.80 -3.05
C LEU A 106 -0.69 9.66 -2.25
N ARG A 107 0.01 8.54 -2.06
CA ARG A 107 -0.46 7.41 -1.23
C ARG A 107 -0.60 7.77 0.24
N VAL A 108 0.14 8.78 0.72
CA VAL A 108 0.05 9.26 2.11
C VAL A 108 -1.06 10.31 2.24
N LEU A 109 -1.18 11.19 1.25
CA LEU A 109 -2.08 12.35 1.32
C LEU A 109 -3.52 12.04 0.91
N VAL A 110 -3.73 11.02 0.07
CA VAL A 110 -5.05 10.71 -0.49
C VAL A 110 -5.55 9.37 0.09
N PRO A 111 -6.70 9.34 0.79
CA PRO A 111 -7.22 8.16 1.49
C PRO A 111 -7.84 7.09 0.56
N LEU A 112 -7.41 7.04 -0.70
CA LEU A 112 -7.89 6.11 -1.70
C LEU A 112 -6.69 5.52 -2.44
N GLU A 113 -6.87 4.38 -3.12
CA GLU A 113 -5.87 3.76 -3.99
C GLU A 113 -5.51 4.61 -5.23
N ALA A 114 -5.64 5.93 -5.12
CA ALA A 114 -5.32 6.93 -6.11
C ALA A 114 -3.84 6.83 -6.53
N GLY A 115 -2.95 6.51 -5.59
CA GLY A 115 -1.53 6.29 -5.92
C GLY A 115 -1.30 5.10 -6.85
N GLU A 116 -2.14 4.07 -6.77
CA GLU A 116 -2.13 2.90 -7.65
C GLU A 116 -2.77 3.23 -9.00
N LEU A 117 -3.86 3.99 -9.01
CA LEU A 117 -4.45 4.51 -10.24
C LEU A 117 -3.46 5.34 -11.06
N VAL A 118 -2.67 6.20 -10.41
CA VAL A 118 -1.61 6.97 -11.09
C VAL A 118 -0.57 6.04 -11.73
N ASN A 119 -0.18 4.96 -11.05
CA ASN A 119 0.70 3.95 -11.63
C ASN A 119 0.08 3.28 -12.86
N ILE A 120 -1.18 2.84 -12.77
CA ILE A 120 -1.89 2.18 -13.87
C ILE A 120 -2.00 3.13 -15.08
N VAL A 121 -2.38 4.39 -14.83
CA VAL A 121 -2.47 5.42 -15.87
C VAL A 121 -1.10 5.69 -16.48
N PHE A 122 -0.03 5.75 -15.66
CA PHE A 122 1.33 5.94 -16.16
C PHE A 122 1.76 4.79 -17.09
N PHE A 123 1.56 3.53 -16.69
CA PHE A 123 1.91 2.38 -17.53
C PHE A 123 1.08 2.32 -18.81
N TRP A 124 -0.21 2.62 -18.72
CA TRP A 124 -1.10 2.61 -19.88
C TRP A 124 -0.73 3.72 -20.88
N ARG A 125 -0.49 4.95 -20.41
CA ARG A 125 -0.25 6.11 -21.27
C ARG A 125 1.19 6.25 -21.73
N HIS A 126 2.16 6.06 -20.84
CA HIS A 126 3.57 6.34 -21.12
C HIS A 126 4.37 5.09 -21.52
N LYS A 127 3.94 3.90 -21.13
CA LYS A 127 4.60 2.63 -21.49
C LYS A 127 3.79 1.78 -22.45
N GLN A 128 2.66 2.30 -22.94
CA GLN A 128 1.74 1.63 -23.87
C GLN A 128 1.35 0.20 -23.43
N MET A 129 1.38 -0.06 -22.13
CA MET A 129 0.95 -1.36 -21.61
C MET A 129 -0.55 -1.49 -21.78
N ARG A 130 -1.01 -2.69 -22.19
CA ARG A 130 -2.43 -3.02 -22.16
C ARG A 130 -2.95 -2.84 -20.74
N PHE A 131 -4.13 -2.24 -20.59
CA PHE A 131 -4.71 -1.90 -19.29
C PHE A 131 -4.73 -3.10 -18.33
N GLY A 132 -5.15 -4.28 -18.79
CA GLY A 132 -5.13 -5.50 -17.99
C GLY A 132 -3.74 -5.90 -17.48
N ARG A 133 -2.68 -5.72 -18.29
CA ARG A 133 -1.29 -6.00 -17.87
C ARG A 133 -0.79 -4.97 -16.88
N ALA A 134 -1.17 -3.69 -17.03
CA ALA A 134 -0.83 -2.63 -16.08
C ALA A 134 -1.50 -2.87 -14.70
N THR A 135 -2.79 -3.21 -14.69
CA THR A 135 -3.51 -3.57 -13.47
C THR A 135 -2.94 -4.84 -12.84
N GLY A 136 -2.68 -5.88 -13.64
CA GLY A 136 -2.07 -7.13 -13.16
C GLY A 136 -0.69 -6.91 -12.51
N ALA A 137 0.15 -6.02 -13.07
CA ALA A 137 1.43 -5.67 -12.46
C ALA A 137 1.27 -4.99 -11.09
N MET A 138 0.22 -4.19 -10.89
CA MET A 138 -0.06 -3.55 -9.59
C MET A 138 -0.62 -4.55 -8.57
N VAL A 139 -1.51 -5.44 -9.00
CA VAL A 139 -2.03 -6.51 -8.14
C VAL A 139 -0.88 -7.43 -7.71
N PHE A 140 0.01 -7.79 -8.63
CA PHE A 140 1.18 -8.60 -8.34
C PHE A 140 2.15 -7.91 -7.36
N ASP A 141 2.47 -6.62 -7.59
CA ASP A 141 3.31 -5.85 -6.67
C ASP A 141 2.74 -5.79 -5.24
N ARG A 142 1.41 -5.65 -5.13
CA ARG A 142 0.69 -5.69 -3.84
C ARG A 142 0.71 -7.05 -3.20
N GLY A 143 0.53 -8.11 -3.98
CA GLY A 143 0.70 -9.48 -3.50
C GLY A 143 2.06 -9.65 -2.85
N LEU A 144 3.13 -9.26 -3.55
CA LEU A 144 4.48 -9.30 -3.00
C LEU A 144 4.66 -8.44 -1.74
N ASN A 145 4.04 -7.25 -1.68
CA ASN A 145 4.05 -6.44 -0.45
C ASN A 145 3.36 -7.16 0.71
N LEU A 146 2.24 -7.83 0.46
CA LEU A 146 1.53 -8.60 1.47
C LEU A 146 2.38 -9.78 1.94
N ILE A 147 3.01 -10.54 1.04
CA ILE A 147 3.91 -11.65 1.43
C ILE A 147 5.05 -11.13 2.30
N GLY A 148 5.73 -10.08 1.84
CA GLY A 148 6.85 -9.49 2.56
C GLY A 148 6.44 -8.94 3.92
N ALA A 149 5.32 -8.22 4.00
CA ALA A 149 4.78 -7.68 5.25
C ALA A 149 4.40 -8.80 6.22
N SER A 150 3.72 -9.85 5.75
CA SER A 150 3.38 -11.03 6.54
C SER A 150 4.64 -11.72 7.08
N PHE A 151 5.65 -11.93 6.23
CA PHE A 151 6.93 -12.52 6.65
C PHE A 151 7.62 -11.69 7.74
N TRP A 152 7.73 -10.36 7.54
CA TRP A 152 8.37 -9.49 8.54
C TRP A 152 7.57 -9.36 9.82
N LEU A 153 6.24 -9.36 9.74
CA LEU A 153 5.37 -9.40 10.91
C LEU A 153 5.62 -10.69 11.70
N MET A 154 5.71 -11.83 11.02
CA MET A 154 6.02 -13.11 11.65
C MET A 154 7.37 -13.10 12.38
N VAL A 155 8.42 -12.59 11.72
CA VAL A 155 9.73 -12.43 12.33
C VAL A 155 9.66 -11.48 13.54
N GLY A 156 8.98 -10.34 13.41
CA GLY A 156 8.82 -9.38 14.50
C GLY A 156 8.10 -9.97 15.71
N LEU A 157 7.01 -10.71 15.50
CA LEU A 157 6.27 -11.37 16.59
C LEU A 157 7.10 -12.44 17.31
N ALA A 158 7.94 -13.18 16.57
CA ALA A 158 8.83 -14.18 17.16
C ALA A 158 9.97 -13.56 17.98
N LEU A 159 10.39 -12.34 17.63
CA LEU A 159 11.45 -11.61 18.32
C LEU A 159 10.95 -10.74 19.48
N LEU A 160 9.64 -10.52 19.62
CA LEU A 160 9.07 -9.75 20.71
C LEU A 160 9.08 -10.59 22.01
N PRO A 161 9.88 -10.21 23.03
CA PRO A 161 9.73 -10.79 24.34
C PRO A 161 8.36 -10.41 24.90
N ASP A 162 7.71 -11.33 25.62
CA ASP A 162 6.48 -11.09 26.40
C ASP A 162 5.14 -10.99 25.65
N LEU A 163 5.06 -11.39 24.37
CA LEU A 163 3.75 -11.58 23.75
C LEU A 163 3.15 -12.93 24.19
N ALA A 164 1.97 -12.91 24.83
CA ALA A 164 1.29 -14.13 25.22
C ALA A 164 1.09 -15.05 23.99
N ALA A 165 1.54 -16.31 24.08
CA ALA A 165 1.44 -17.31 23.01
C ALA A 165 0.09 -17.36 22.25
N PRO A 166 -1.08 -17.24 22.90
CA PRO A 166 -2.36 -17.18 22.18
C PRO A 166 -2.53 -15.94 21.29
N VAL A 167 -1.97 -14.78 21.67
CA VAL A 167 -1.99 -13.56 20.86
C VAL A 167 -1.10 -13.73 19.62
N GLN A 168 0.08 -14.34 19.79
CA GLN A 168 0.94 -14.69 18.66
C GLN A 168 0.23 -15.66 17.71
N ALA A 169 -0.44 -16.70 18.23
CA ALA A 169 -1.16 -17.69 17.43
C ALA A 169 -2.35 -17.08 16.67
N VAL A 170 -3.14 -16.19 17.28
CA VAL A 170 -4.26 -15.50 16.61
C VAL A 170 -3.75 -14.58 15.51
N LEU A 171 -2.67 -13.83 15.74
CA LEU A 171 -2.06 -12.97 14.73
C LEU A 171 -1.50 -13.79 13.56
N LEU A 172 -0.83 -14.92 13.85
CA LEU A 172 -0.38 -15.90 12.87
C LEU A 172 -1.51 -16.41 11.98
N VAL A 173 -2.61 -16.86 12.59
CA VAL A 173 -3.78 -17.39 11.89
C VAL A 173 -4.47 -16.30 11.08
N ALA A 174 -4.60 -15.08 11.60
CA ALA A 174 -5.21 -13.97 10.89
C ALA A 174 -4.38 -13.55 9.66
N VAL A 175 -3.05 -13.50 9.80
CA VAL A 175 -2.11 -13.19 8.71
C VAL A 175 -2.13 -14.29 7.66
N GLY A 176 -2.08 -15.56 8.08
CA GLY A 176 -2.18 -16.71 7.20
C GLY A 176 -3.52 -16.80 6.46
N ALA A 177 -4.64 -16.56 7.16
CA ALA A 177 -5.97 -16.52 6.57
C ALA A 177 -6.12 -15.37 5.56
N GLY A 178 -5.60 -14.19 5.87
CA GLY A 178 -5.55 -13.05 4.95
C GLY A 178 -4.72 -13.36 3.69
N TYR A 179 -3.61 -14.08 3.84
CA TYR A 179 -2.80 -14.53 2.71
C TYR A 179 -3.52 -15.57 1.84
N CYS A 180 -4.15 -16.58 2.44
CA CYS A 180 -4.98 -17.54 1.72
C CYS A 180 -6.12 -16.83 0.98
N LEU A 181 -6.81 -15.91 1.64
CA LEU A 181 -7.89 -15.14 1.03
C LEU A 181 -7.39 -14.31 -0.17
N PHE A 182 -6.22 -13.67 -0.05
CA PHE A 182 -5.59 -12.98 -1.17
C PHE A 182 -5.29 -13.92 -2.35
N LEU A 183 -4.70 -15.10 -2.09
CA LEU A 183 -4.41 -16.07 -3.15
C LEU A 183 -5.67 -16.62 -3.83
N PHE A 184 -6.72 -16.94 -3.06
CA PHE A 184 -7.95 -17.54 -3.59
C PHE A 184 -8.93 -16.53 -4.19
N LEU A 185 -8.88 -15.26 -3.79
CA LEU A 185 -9.73 -14.19 -4.36
C LEU A 185 -9.07 -13.44 -5.50
N THR A 186 -7.78 -13.66 -5.79
CA THR A 186 -7.14 -13.07 -6.97
C THR A 186 -7.38 -14.00 -8.15
N PRO A 187 -8.28 -13.69 -9.10
CA PRO A 187 -8.48 -14.54 -10.26
C PRO A 187 -7.17 -14.62 -11.05
N LEU A 188 -6.58 -15.81 -11.07
CA LEU A 188 -5.53 -16.18 -12.02
C LEU A 188 -6.19 -16.47 -13.37
N ASP A 189 -6.89 -15.49 -13.93
CA ASP A 189 -7.33 -15.61 -15.30
C ASP A 189 -6.06 -15.64 -16.15
N THR A 190 -5.89 -16.81 -16.77
CA THR A 190 -4.77 -17.21 -17.61
C THR A 190 -4.31 -16.04 -18.47
N VAL A 191 -3.08 -15.58 -18.22
CA VAL A 191 -2.32 -14.79 -19.18
C VAL A 191 -2.04 -15.74 -20.34
N ALA A 192 -3.00 -15.89 -21.23
CA ALA A 192 -2.79 -16.53 -22.51
C ALA A 192 -1.69 -15.73 -23.25
N PRO A 193 -0.69 -16.42 -23.84
CA PRO A 193 0.43 -15.79 -24.54
C PRO A 193 -0.03 -14.86 -25.68
#